data_AF-A0A261BWY6-F1
#
_entry.id   AF-A0A261BWY6-F1
#
_cell.length_a   1.000
_cell.length_b   1.000
_cell.length_c   1.000
_cell.angle_alpha   90.00
_cell.angle_beta   90.00
_cell.angle_gamma   90.00
#
_symmetry.space_group_name_H-M   'P 1'
#
loop_
_entity.id
_entity.type
_entity.pdbx_description
1 polymer ?
#
loop_
_entity_poly.entity_id
_entity_poly.type
_entity_poly.pdbx_seq_one_letter_code
_entity_poly.pdbx_strand_id
1 'polypeptide(L)'
;MSPTSFISLFFLTQLFAGKTILATPIPSTVCSEDLKEKPSDSLVKFVDEEVVKIAKACLSNRDEEEIAGNILKYGMAKSLNTYSLMDAMYVIGLTELRSVLGLPLAVPWKQGTEPTADELAAASNIEEYYKLKEPYSTEHGNSKYLLEKHLPPAIKFLDKRFPAIRIMYRRYLEESVCIVDKKGIIGRERVDYMIEEFWNILRPIIEAMQGIMYHYSDCRFGRKNWYDRRQFLRQ
;
A
#
# COMPACT_ATOMS: atom_id res chain seq x y z
N MET A 1 1.54 27.13 -65.19
CA MET A 1 2.46 26.18 -64.51
C MET A 1 2.82 26.74 -63.15
N SER A 2 2.19 26.23 -62.08
CA SER A 2 2.70 26.15 -60.70
C SER A 2 1.64 25.39 -59.87
N PRO A 3 2.02 24.57 -58.87
CA PRO A 3 1.26 23.38 -58.50
C PRO A 3 0.54 23.48 -57.14
N THR A 4 -0.42 22.57 -56.97
CA THR A 4 -0.92 21.91 -55.75
C THR A 4 -0.64 22.52 -54.37
N SER A 5 -1.70 22.66 -53.58
CA SER A 5 -1.68 22.35 -52.15
C SER A 5 -3.07 22.01 -51.63
N PHE A 6 -3.38 20.72 -51.58
CA PHE A 6 -4.44 20.18 -50.73
C PHE A 6 -3.86 20.05 -49.32
N ILE A 7 -4.27 20.94 -48.41
CA ILE A 7 -3.94 20.82 -46.98
C ILE A 7 -4.96 19.87 -46.37
N SER A 8 -4.56 18.60 -46.23
CA SER A 8 -5.30 17.61 -45.44
C SER A 8 -4.91 17.76 -43.97
N LEU A 9 -5.76 18.38 -43.15
CA LEU A 9 -5.60 18.41 -41.70
C LEU A 9 -5.94 17.02 -41.12
N PHE A 10 -4.93 16.21 -40.83
CA PHE A 10 -5.07 15.07 -39.92
C PHE A 10 -5.06 15.60 -38.48
N PHE A 11 -6.23 15.60 -37.83
CA PHE A 11 -6.31 15.76 -36.39
C PHE A 11 -5.81 14.46 -35.72
N LEU A 12 -4.53 14.44 -35.33
CA LEU A 12 -3.98 13.44 -34.42
C LEU A 12 -4.48 13.73 -33.01
N THR A 13 -5.46 12.95 -32.56
CA THR A 13 -5.84 12.87 -31.16
C THR A 13 -4.70 12.18 -30.39
N GLN A 14 -3.99 12.95 -29.55
CA GLN A 14 -3.09 12.36 -28.57
C GLN A 14 -3.93 11.73 -27.44
N LEU A 15 -4.19 10.44 -27.56
CA LEU A 15 -4.52 9.59 -26.42
C LEU A 15 -3.27 9.54 -25.51
N PHE A 16 -3.30 10.29 -24.41
CA PHE A 16 -2.42 10.02 -23.28
C PHE A 16 -2.86 8.70 -22.65
N ALA A 17 -2.43 7.59 -23.25
CA ALA A 17 -2.43 6.30 -22.59
C ALA A 17 -1.51 6.41 -21.38
N GLY A 18 -2.10 6.30 -20.19
CA GLY A 18 -1.39 6.29 -18.92
C GLY A 18 -0.24 5.30 -19.00
N LYS A 19 0.97 5.82 -18.85
CA LYS A 19 2.20 5.04 -18.80
C LYS A 19 2.11 4.15 -17.56
N THR A 20 1.70 2.90 -17.76
CA THR A 20 1.83 1.85 -16.76
C THR A 20 3.29 1.82 -16.34
N ILE A 21 3.52 2.09 -15.06
CA ILE A 21 4.79 1.79 -14.42
C ILE A 21 4.88 0.27 -14.45
N LEU A 22 5.47 -0.27 -15.51
CA LEU A 22 5.91 -1.66 -15.56
C LEU A 22 6.93 -1.79 -14.44
N ALA A 23 6.49 -2.36 -13.32
CA ALA A 23 7.39 -2.93 -12.34
C ALA A 23 8.35 -3.83 -13.11
N THR A 24 9.65 -3.57 -12.99
CA THR A 24 10.67 -4.51 -13.42
C THR A 24 10.32 -5.89 -12.87
N PRO A 25 10.29 -6.95 -13.70
CA PRO A 25 10.11 -8.30 -13.21
C PRO A 25 11.35 -8.64 -12.39
N ILE A 26 11.23 -8.60 -11.07
CA ILE A 26 12.13 -9.32 -10.19
C ILE A 26 11.78 -10.80 -10.38
N PRO A 27 12.76 -11.72 -10.47
CA PRO A 27 12.49 -13.13 -10.69
C PRO A 27 11.43 -13.60 -9.71
N SER A 28 10.37 -14.24 -10.21
CA SER A 28 9.38 -14.94 -9.39
C SER A 28 10.15 -15.79 -8.39
N THR A 29 10.15 -15.39 -7.12
CA THR A 29 10.74 -16.17 -6.05
C THR A 29 9.88 -17.41 -5.92
N VAL A 30 10.26 -18.46 -6.64
CA VAL A 30 9.68 -19.79 -6.55
C VAL A 30 9.71 -20.17 -5.07
N CYS A 31 8.56 -20.55 -4.53
CA CYS A 31 8.37 -20.88 -3.11
C CYS A 31 9.51 -21.75 -2.57
N SER A 32 10.43 -21.16 -1.79
CA SER A 32 11.58 -21.86 -1.22
C SER A 32 11.11 -23.01 -0.33
N GLU A 33 11.73 -24.18 -0.38
CA GLU A 33 11.35 -25.37 0.40
C GLU A 33 11.24 -25.09 1.91
N ASP A 34 12.06 -24.18 2.44
CA ASP A 34 12.14 -23.81 3.85
C ASP A 34 10.92 -23.05 4.38
N LEU A 35 10.09 -22.49 3.50
CA LEU A 35 8.85 -21.80 3.85
C LEU A 35 7.75 -22.83 4.14
N LYS A 36 7.63 -23.32 5.37
CA LYS A 36 6.57 -24.26 5.77
C LYS A 36 5.55 -23.68 6.74
N GLU A 37 5.98 -22.79 7.62
CA GLU A 37 5.15 -22.34 8.74
C GLU A 37 5.11 -20.82 8.90
N LYS A 38 6.21 -20.13 8.59
CA LYS A 38 6.38 -18.69 8.77
C LYS A 38 7.22 -18.09 7.63
N PRO A 39 7.15 -16.76 7.43
CA PRO A 39 8.06 -16.04 6.54
C PRO A 39 9.53 -16.31 6.88
N SER A 40 10.40 -16.21 5.88
CA SER A 40 11.82 -16.47 6.01
C SER A 40 12.48 -15.52 7.01
N ASP A 41 13.46 -16.02 7.77
CA ASP A 41 14.20 -15.19 8.73
C ASP A 41 14.91 -14.00 8.02
N SER A 42 15.32 -14.19 6.76
CA SER A 42 15.87 -13.13 5.92
C SER A 42 14.85 -12.01 5.65
N LEU A 43 13.59 -12.36 5.36
CA LEU A 43 12.54 -11.38 5.18
C LEU A 43 12.19 -10.67 6.48
N VAL A 44 12.07 -11.40 7.59
CA VAL A 44 11.82 -10.80 8.91
C VAL A 44 12.89 -9.77 9.25
N LYS A 45 14.17 -10.14 9.10
CA LYS A 45 15.29 -9.23 9.30
C LYS A 45 15.25 -8.00 8.39
N PHE A 46 14.91 -8.19 7.11
CA PHE A 46 14.74 -7.08 6.17
C PHE A 46 13.65 -6.11 6.62
N VAL A 47 12.48 -6.63 7.01
CA VAL A 47 11.38 -5.80 7.54
C VAL A 47 11.85 -5.01 8.75
N ASP A 48 12.47 -5.67 9.73
CA ASP A 48 12.96 -5.04 10.97
C ASP A 48 13.98 -3.92 10.70
N GLU A 49 14.90 -4.12 9.76
CA GLU A 49 15.88 -3.10 9.38
C GLU A 49 15.23 -1.89 8.68
N GLU A 50 14.28 -2.13 7.77
CA GLU A 50 13.61 -1.06 7.02
C GLU A 50 12.64 -0.25 7.88
N VAL A 51 11.90 -0.88 8.79
CA VAL A 51 11.00 -0.15 9.71
C VAL A 51 11.80 0.75 10.66
N VAL A 52 13.01 0.36 11.07
CA VAL A 52 13.91 1.23 11.85
C VAL A 52 14.39 2.43 11.03
N LYS A 53 14.69 2.25 9.74
CA LYS A 53 15.07 3.37 8.84
C LYS A 53 13.91 4.33 8.65
N ILE A 54 12.70 3.82 8.41
CA ILE A 54 11.47 4.61 8.28
C ILE A 54 11.21 5.39 9.58
N ALA A 55 11.27 4.72 10.73
CA ALA A 55 11.07 5.33 12.05
C ALA A 55 12.08 6.43 12.38
N LYS A 56 13.23 6.46 11.68
CA LYS A 56 14.29 7.49 11.78
C LYS A 56 14.25 8.53 10.65
N ALA A 57 13.30 8.45 9.71
CA ALA A 57 13.14 9.41 8.62
C ALA A 57 12.22 10.58 9.00
N CYS A 58 12.56 11.80 8.59
CA CYS A 58 11.80 13.02 8.91
C CYS A 58 11.28 13.66 7.61
N LEU A 59 10.28 14.54 7.74
CA LEU A 59 9.68 15.26 6.62
C LEU A 59 10.02 16.74 6.73
N SER A 60 10.46 17.33 5.62
CA SER A 60 10.58 18.77 5.47
C SER A 60 9.22 19.38 5.14
N ASN A 61 9.11 20.71 5.26
CA ASN A 61 7.92 21.43 4.83
C ASN A 61 7.57 21.14 3.36
N ARG A 62 8.57 20.97 2.50
CA ARG A 62 8.37 20.66 1.08
C ARG A 62 7.83 19.24 0.87
N ASP A 63 8.28 18.28 1.69
CA ASP A 63 7.75 16.92 1.63
C ASP A 63 6.26 16.90 2.00
N GLU A 64 5.86 17.65 3.03
CA GLU A 64 4.45 17.78 3.41
C GLU A 64 3.61 18.38 2.27
N GLU A 65 4.10 19.44 1.62
CA GLU A 65 3.45 20.01 0.44
C GLU A 65 3.40 19.01 -0.73
N GLU A 66 4.46 18.22 -0.97
CA GLU A 66 4.51 17.19 -2.03
C GLU A 66 3.48 16.06 -1.79
N ILE A 67 3.35 15.57 -0.56
CA ILE A 67 2.37 14.54 -0.18
C ILE A 67 0.94 15.01 -0.46
N ALA A 68 0.64 16.28 -0.18
CA ALA A 68 -0.66 16.89 -0.49
C ALA A 68 -0.84 17.24 -1.98
N GLY A 69 0.11 16.87 -2.86
CA GLY A 69 0.06 17.19 -4.28
C GLY A 69 0.37 18.65 -4.62
N ASN A 70 1.06 19.37 -3.73
CA ASN A 70 1.40 20.79 -3.81
C ASN A 70 0.18 21.73 -3.92
N ILE A 71 -1.01 21.26 -3.52
CA ILE A 71 -2.24 22.07 -3.54
C ILE A 71 -2.44 22.83 -2.21
N LEU A 72 -1.80 22.38 -1.14
CA LEU A 72 -1.86 22.96 0.21
C LEU A 72 -0.48 23.43 0.63
N LYS A 73 -0.43 24.49 1.45
CA LYS A 73 0.79 24.93 2.14
C LYS A 73 1.03 24.13 3.41
N TYR A 74 2.29 24.06 3.84
CA TYR A 74 2.78 23.23 4.96
C TYR A 74 1.79 23.03 6.12
N GLY A 75 1.23 24.10 6.70
CA GLY A 75 0.34 23.98 7.86
C GLY A 75 -0.91 23.14 7.56
N MET A 76 -1.57 23.39 6.43
CA MET A 76 -2.76 22.63 6.00
C MET A 76 -2.39 21.26 5.46
N ALA A 77 -1.29 21.17 4.70
CA ALA A 77 -0.78 19.93 4.15
C ALA A 77 -0.47 18.92 5.26
N LYS A 78 0.21 19.38 6.32
CA LYS A 78 0.53 18.56 7.49
C LYS A 78 -0.71 17.95 8.14
N SER A 79 -1.77 18.73 8.33
CA SER A 79 -3.03 18.23 8.90
C SER A 79 -3.70 17.18 8.02
N LEU A 80 -3.70 17.36 6.69
CA LEU A 80 -4.24 16.39 5.74
C LEU A 80 -3.38 15.10 5.68
N ASN A 81 -2.06 15.24 5.81
CA ASN A 81 -1.11 14.16 5.62
C ASN A 81 -1.14 13.11 6.74
N THR A 82 -1.61 13.46 7.94
CA THR A 82 -1.89 12.49 9.01
C THR A 82 -2.86 11.38 8.54
N TYR A 83 -3.82 11.73 7.69
CA TYR A 83 -4.78 10.78 7.10
C TYR A 83 -4.27 10.20 5.78
N SER A 84 -3.72 11.06 4.91
CA SER A 84 -3.29 10.66 3.56
C SER A 84 -2.19 9.59 3.57
N LEU A 85 -1.24 9.70 4.50
CA LEU A 85 -0.14 8.73 4.61
C LEU A 85 -0.65 7.37 5.11
N MET A 86 -1.58 7.36 6.07
CA MET A 86 -2.18 6.13 6.56
C MET A 86 -2.88 5.40 5.41
N ASP A 87 -3.80 6.08 4.73
CA ASP A 87 -4.56 5.45 3.65
C ASP A 87 -3.71 5.08 2.43
N ALA A 88 -2.68 5.87 2.11
CA ALA A 88 -1.75 5.50 1.06
C ALA A 88 -1.03 4.18 1.38
N MET A 89 -0.61 3.95 2.63
CA MET A 89 -0.01 2.68 3.05
C MET A 89 -0.99 1.51 2.96
N TYR A 90 -2.26 1.72 3.33
CA TYR A 90 -3.32 0.73 3.17
C TYR A 90 -3.51 0.36 1.70
N VAL A 91 -3.66 1.36 0.84
CA VAL A 91 -3.88 1.16 -0.60
C VAL A 91 -2.70 0.45 -1.26
N ILE A 92 -1.47 0.79 -0.88
CA ILE A 92 -0.27 0.07 -1.35
C ILE A 92 -0.36 -1.40 -0.96
N GLY A 93 -0.63 -1.71 0.32
CA GLY A 93 -0.74 -3.10 0.78
C GLY A 93 -1.87 -3.88 0.12
N LEU A 94 -3.06 -3.26 -0.05
CA LEU A 94 -4.19 -3.87 -0.75
C LEU A 94 -3.88 -4.18 -2.21
N THR A 95 -3.16 -3.28 -2.87
CA THR A 95 -2.69 -3.48 -4.25
C THR A 95 -1.82 -4.73 -4.34
N GLU A 96 -0.88 -4.91 -3.41
CA GLU A 96 -0.01 -6.09 -3.37
C GLU A 96 -0.79 -7.37 -2.98
N LEU A 97 -1.71 -7.30 -2.01
CA LEU A 97 -2.56 -8.42 -1.60
C LEU A 97 -3.40 -8.95 -2.77
N ARG A 98 -4.08 -8.06 -3.50
CA ARG A 98 -4.85 -8.46 -4.68
C ARG A 98 -3.96 -9.06 -5.75
N SER A 99 -2.80 -8.44 -6.01
CA SER A 99 -1.84 -8.95 -6.99
C SER A 99 -1.42 -10.39 -6.68
N VAL A 100 -1.07 -10.66 -5.42
CA VAL A 100 -0.64 -11.98 -4.95
C VAL A 100 -1.77 -13.01 -4.96
N LEU A 101 -3.01 -12.59 -4.70
CA LEU A 101 -4.19 -13.45 -4.81
C LEU A 101 -4.67 -13.64 -6.27
N GLY A 102 -4.06 -12.96 -7.25
CA GLY A 102 -4.50 -13.00 -8.66
C GLY A 102 -5.83 -12.28 -8.90
N LEU A 103 -6.19 -11.32 -8.05
CA LEU A 103 -7.44 -10.57 -8.12
C LEU A 103 -7.24 -9.24 -8.87
N PRO A 104 -8.26 -8.75 -9.59
CA PRO A 104 -8.20 -7.45 -10.23
C PRO A 104 -8.08 -6.33 -9.19
N LEU A 105 -7.35 -5.25 -9.53
CA LEU A 105 -7.27 -4.05 -8.70
C LEU A 105 -8.67 -3.41 -8.57
N ALA A 106 -9.10 -3.05 -7.35
CA ALA A 106 -10.28 -2.20 -7.20
C ALA A 106 -9.88 -0.73 -7.20
N VAL A 107 -10.19 -0.04 -8.30
CA VAL A 107 -10.18 1.41 -8.40
C VAL A 107 -11.52 1.83 -9.05
N PRO A 108 -12.27 2.81 -8.51
CA PRO A 108 -12.01 3.51 -7.26
C PRO A 108 -12.06 2.55 -6.07
N TRP A 109 -11.24 2.85 -5.08
CA TRP A 109 -11.13 2.01 -3.90
C TRP A 109 -12.42 2.20 -3.07
N LYS A 110 -13.06 1.09 -2.70
CA LYS A 110 -14.41 1.12 -2.12
C LYS A 110 -14.37 1.07 -0.60
N GLN A 111 -15.38 1.66 0.04
CA GLN A 111 -15.66 1.33 1.42
C GLN A 111 -16.07 -0.13 1.57
N GLY A 112 -15.53 -0.77 2.60
CA GLY A 112 -16.08 -2.00 3.11
C GLY A 112 -17.15 -1.71 4.16
N THR A 113 -18.16 -2.56 4.19
CA THR A 113 -19.03 -2.75 5.35
C THR A 113 -18.72 -4.13 5.91
N GLU A 114 -18.85 -4.31 7.22
CA GLU A 114 -18.71 -5.64 7.80
C GLU A 114 -19.82 -6.55 7.22
N PRO A 115 -19.45 -7.63 6.51
CA PRO A 115 -20.43 -8.50 5.87
C PRO A 115 -21.12 -9.38 6.90
N THR A 116 -22.41 -9.63 6.69
CA THR A 116 -23.18 -10.58 7.48
C THR A 116 -22.82 -12.03 7.13
N ALA A 117 -23.14 -12.96 8.03
CA ALA A 117 -22.93 -14.39 7.77
C ALA A 117 -23.69 -14.88 6.52
N ASP A 118 -24.89 -14.35 6.27
CA ASP A 118 -25.70 -14.68 5.10
C ASP A 118 -25.07 -14.17 3.79
N GLU A 119 -24.52 -12.95 3.79
CA GLU A 119 -23.80 -12.40 2.63
C GLU A 119 -22.54 -13.22 2.31
N LEU A 120 -21.80 -13.62 3.34
CA LEU A 120 -20.63 -14.49 3.18
C LEU A 120 -21.00 -15.88 2.67
N ALA A 121 -22.12 -16.44 3.15
CA ALA A 121 -22.64 -17.72 2.64
C ALA A 121 -23.06 -17.60 1.17
N ALA A 122 -23.70 -16.49 0.79
CA ALA A 122 -24.22 -16.24 -0.55
C ALA A 122 -23.15 -15.95 -1.62
N ALA A 123 -21.90 -15.65 -1.24
CA ALA A 123 -20.81 -15.40 -2.19
C ALA A 123 -20.61 -16.58 -3.15
N SER A 124 -20.82 -16.35 -4.45
CA SER A 124 -20.84 -17.41 -5.47
C SER A 124 -19.45 -17.92 -5.84
N ASN A 125 -18.41 -17.12 -5.60
CA ASN A 125 -17.03 -17.42 -5.94
C ASN A 125 -16.04 -16.73 -4.97
N ILE A 126 -14.76 -17.06 -5.10
CA ILE A 126 -13.70 -16.55 -4.22
C ILE A 126 -13.46 -15.04 -4.38
N GLU A 127 -13.65 -14.49 -5.58
CA GLU A 127 -13.51 -13.05 -5.80
C GLU A 127 -14.63 -12.26 -5.10
N GLU A 128 -15.88 -12.74 -5.16
CA GLU A 128 -17.00 -12.15 -4.42
C GLU A 128 -16.81 -12.28 -2.91
N TYR A 129 -16.36 -13.45 -2.44
CA TYR A 129 -16.04 -13.64 -1.03
C TYR A 129 -14.94 -12.68 -0.56
N TYR A 130 -13.87 -12.53 -1.36
CA TYR A 130 -12.82 -11.56 -1.07
C TYR A 130 -13.36 -10.13 -1.03
N LYS A 131 -14.19 -9.71 -2.01
CA LYS A 131 -14.76 -8.35 -2.03
C LYS A 131 -15.58 -8.03 -0.78
N LEU A 132 -16.26 -9.02 -0.20
CA LEU A 132 -17.01 -8.85 1.06
C LEU A 132 -16.07 -8.69 2.26
N LYS A 133 -14.96 -9.42 2.30
CA LYS A 133 -14.00 -9.41 3.42
C LYS A 133 -12.80 -8.49 3.22
N GLU A 134 -12.74 -7.77 2.11
CA GLU A 134 -11.57 -7.00 1.74
C GLU A 134 -11.20 -6.02 2.87
N PRO A 135 -9.93 -5.97 3.30
CA PRO A 135 -9.51 -5.02 4.31
C PRO A 135 -9.81 -3.59 3.86
N TYR A 136 -10.38 -2.78 4.77
CA TYR A 136 -10.64 -1.38 4.49
C TYR A 136 -10.11 -0.51 5.62
N SER A 137 -9.70 0.72 5.27
CA SER A 137 -9.44 1.78 6.24
C SER A 137 -10.74 2.50 6.55
N THR A 138 -10.93 2.95 7.79
CA THR A 138 -12.07 3.80 8.17
C THR A 138 -12.06 5.15 7.46
N GLU A 139 -10.90 5.58 6.97
CA GLU A 139 -10.74 6.81 6.18
C GLU A 139 -11.00 6.57 4.67
N HIS A 140 -11.16 5.31 4.28
CA HIS A 140 -11.45 4.97 2.90
C HIS A 140 -12.87 5.45 2.49
N GLY A 141 -13.02 6.11 1.34
CA GLY A 141 -14.28 6.35 0.61
C GLY A 141 -15.37 7.24 1.24
N ASN A 142 -15.40 7.40 2.58
CA ASN A 142 -16.29 8.34 3.29
C ASN A 142 -15.56 9.03 4.46
N SER A 143 -14.24 9.23 4.34
CA SER A 143 -13.53 10.04 5.32
C SER A 143 -14.10 11.46 5.33
N LYS A 144 -14.28 11.98 6.56
CA LYS A 144 -14.56 13.40 6.77
C LYS A 144 -13.34 14.29 6.47
N TYR A 145 -12.16 13.69 6.34
CA TYR A 145 -10.87 14.36 6.30
C TYR A 145 -10.13 14.18 4.97
N LEU A 146 -10.39 13.09 4.24
CA LEU A 146 -9.65 12.72 3.03
C LEU A 146 -10.59 12.46 1.84
N LEU A 147 -10.31 13.14 0.72
CA LEU A 147 -10.92 12.79 -0.57
C LEU A 147 -10.00 11.83 -1.30
N GLU A 148 -10.57 10.80 -1.92
CA GLU A 148 -9.84 9.76 -2.67
C GLU A 148 -8.84 10.34 -3.69
N LYS A 149 -9.20 11.47 -4.33
CA LYS A 149 -8.33 12.19 -5.28
C LYS A 149 -7.00 12.70 -4.69
N HIS A 150 -6.87 12.75 -3.36
CA HIS A 150 -5.65 13.16 -2.67
C HIS A 150 -4.71 11.98 -2.36
N LEU A 151 -5.14 10.74 -2.59
CA LEU A 151 -4.30 9.55 -2.38
C LEU A 151 -3.17 9.37 -3.41
N PRO A 152 -3.38 9.61 -4.73
CA PRO A 152 -2.32 9.36 -5.70
C PRO A 152 -1.01 10.13 -5.43
N PRO A 153 -1.03 11.42 -5.04
CA PRO A 153 0.18 12.13 -4.62
C PRO A 153 0.88 11.50 -3.41
N ALA A 154 0.12 11.09 -2.39
CA ALA A 154 0.68 10.46 -1.19
C ALA A 154 1.30 9.08 -1.50
N ILE A 155 0.64 8.25 -2.30
CA ILE A 155 1.18 6.96 -2.77
C ILE A 155 2.47 7.19 -3.55
N LYS A 156 2.47 8.13 -4.50
CA LYS A 156 3.65 8.48 -5.28
C LYS A 156 4.81 8.95 -4.41
N PHE A 157 4.52 9.74 -3.37
CA PHE A 157 5.53 10.18 -2.42
C PHE A 157 6.11 8.99 -1.64
N LEU A 158 5.26 8.09 -1.12
CA LEU A 158 5.71 6.89 -0.40
C LEU A 158 6.57 5.97 -1.28
N ASP A 159 6.14 5.69 -2.52
CA ASP A 159 6.90 4.85 -3.45
C ASP A 159 8.28 5.46 -3.78
N LYS A 160 8.38 6.79 -3.82
CA LYS A 160 9.64 7.52 -4.05
C LYS A 160 10.53 7.57 -2.80
N ARG A 161 9.96 7.93 -1.65
CA ARG A 161 10.71 8.24 -0.42
C ARG A 161 11.00 7.00 0.40
N PHE A 162 10.08 6.04 0.40
CA PHE A 162 10.09 4.81 1.18
C PHE A 162 9.74 3.60 0.31
N PRO A 163 10.50 3.33 -0.77
CA PRO A 163 10.20 2.22 -1.69
C PRO A 163 10.14 0.85 -0.98
N ALA A 164 10.85 0.73 0.15
CA ALA A 164 10.81 -0.45 1.01
C ALA A 164 9.41 -0.83 1.48
N ILE A 165 8.46 0.12 1.64
CA ILE A 165 7.09 -0.18 2.07
C ILE A 165 6.42 -1.17 1.10
N ARG A 166 6.47 -0.87 -0.20
CA ARG A 166 5.89 -1.75 -1.21
C ARG A 166 6.62 -3.09 -1.29
N ILE A 167 7.95 -3.08 -1.16
CA ILE A 167 8.77 -4.29 -1.17
C ILE A 167 8.44 -5.20 0.02
N MET A 168 8.24 -4.62 1.22
CA MET A 168 7.85 -5.35 2.43
C MET A 168 6.50 -6.05 2.21
N TYR A 169 5.47 -5.33 1.75
CA TYR A 169 4.18 -5.95 1.43
C TYR A 169 4.31 -7.08 0.41
N ARG A 170 4.94 -6.81 -0.73
CA ARG A 170 5.04 -7.78 -1.81
C ARG A 170 5.73 -9.06 -1.36
N ARG A 171 6.94 -8.96 -0.81
CA ARG A 171 7.72 -10.13 -0.40
C ARG A 171 7.02 -10.91 0.71
N TYR A 172 6.44 -10.21 1.68
CA TYR A 172 5.72 -10.86 2.78
C TYR A 172 4.50 -11.63 2.27
N LEU A 173 3.67 -11.00 1.45
CA LEU A 173 2.46 -11.64 0.94
C LEU A 173 2.78 -12.76 -0.05
N GLU A 174 3.83 -12.64 -0.87
CA GLU A 174 4.32 -13.73 -1.72
C GLU A 174 4.77 -14.95 -0.89
N GLU A 175 5.55 -14.73 0.17
CA GLU A 175 5.96 -15.82 1.07
C GLU A 175 4.77 -16.43 1.83
N SER A 176 3.82 -15.60 2.29
CA SER A 176 2.59 -16.08 2.94
C SER A 176 1.71 -16.90 1.99
N VAL A 177 1.60 -16.52 0.71
CA VAL A 177 0.91 -17.35 -0.30
C VAL A 177 1.62 -18.68 -0.51
N CYS A 178 2.95 -18.68 -0.58
CA CYS A 178 3.70 -19.92 -0.68
C CYS A 178 3.47 -20.86 0.51
N ILE A 179 3.38 -20.31 1.73
CA ILE A 179 3.13 -21.07 2.95
C ILE A 179 1.73 -21.69 2.94
N VAL A 180 0.70 -20.90 2.63
CA VAL A 180 -0.70 -21.38 2.62
C VAL A 180 -0.94 -22.42 1.51
N ASP A 181 -0.33 -22.21 0.34
CA ASP A 181 -0.44 -23.15 -0.79
C ASP A 181 0.25 -24.49 -0.47
N LYS A 182 1.41 -24.48 0.19
CA LYS A 182 2.09 -25.72 0.64
C LYS A 182 1.33 -26.48 1.72
N LYS A 183 0.55 -25.78 2.55
CA LYS A 183 -0.36 -26.41 3.52
C LYS A 183 -1.60 -27.01 2.85
N GLY A 184 -1.78 -26.81 1.54
CA GLY A 184 -2.95 -27.28 0.81
C GLY A 184 -4.22 -26.50 1.13
N ILE A 185 -4.09 -25.32 1.76
CA ILE A 185 -5.21 -24.47 2.12
C ILE A 185 -5.66 -23.71 0.86
N ILE A 186 -6.93 -23.83 0.52
CA ILE A 186 -7.51 -23.29 -0.72
C ILE A 186 -8.81 -22.53 -0.45
N GLY A 187 -9.33 -21.86 -1.47
CA GLY A 187 -10.66 -21.24 -1.43
C GLY A 187 -10.78 -20.12 -0.39
N ARG A 188 -11.88 -20.15 0.39
CA ARG A 188 -12.23 -19.10 1.37
C ARG A 188 -11.23 -19.04 2.52
N GLU A 189 -10.73 -20.19 2.97
CA GLU A 189 -9.73 -20.28 4.04
C GLU A 189 -8.40 -19.64 3.62
N ARG A 190 -7.98 -19.83 2.36
CA ARG A 190 -6.82 -19.16 1.78
C ARG A 190 -6.97 -17.63 1.80
N VAL A 191 -8.16 -17.13 1.47
CA VAL A 191 -8.45 -15.68 1.52
C VAL A 191 -8.35 -15.15 2.94
N ASP A 192 -8.96 -15.85 3.89
CA ASP A 192 -8.96 -15.43 5.30
C ASP A 192 -7.55 -15.37 5.88
N TYR A 193 -6.73 -16.38 5.59
CA TYR A 193 -5.32 -16.41 5.97
C TYR A 193 -4.55 -15.22 5.37
N MET A 194 -4.72 -14.95 4.07
CA MET A 194 -4.00 -13.86 3.41
C MET A 194 -4.43 -12.46 3.90
N ILE A 195 -5.69 -12.32 4.32
CA ILE A 195 -6.17 -11.09 4.97
C ILE A 195 -5.51 -10.90 6.34
N GLU A 196 -5.40 -11.95 7.15
CA GLU A 196 -4.68 -11.90 8.43
C GLU A 196 -3.22 -11.48 8.23
N GLU A 197 -2.55 -12.06 7.24
CA GLU A 197 -1.15 -11.75 6.91
C GLU A 197 -0.96 -10.31 6.42
N PHE A 198 -1.94 -9.76 5.68
CA PHE A 198 -1.96 -8.33 5.35
C PHE A 198 -1.94 -7.45 6.60
N TRP A 199 -2.73 -7.77 7.62
CA TRP A 199 -2.74 -7.02 8.89
C TRP A 199 -1.42 -7.18 9.65
N ASN A 200 -0.83 -8.38 9.61
CA ASN A 200 0.45 -8.68 10.28
C ASN A 200 1.60 -7.81 9.75
N ILE A 201 1.69 -7.60 8.43
CA ILE A 201 2.72 -6.75 7.82
C ILE A 201 2.38 -5.25 7.87
N LEU A 202 1.11 -4.87 7.83
CA LEU A 202 0.69 -3.46 7.95
C LEU A 202 1.09 -2.87 9.31
N ARG A 203 0.90 -3.63 10.41
CA ARG A 203 1.16 -3.17 11.78
C ARG A 203 2.56 -2.56 11.98
N PRO A 204 3.68 -3.28 11.72
CA PRO A 204 5.02 -2.71 11.92
C PRO A 204 5.31 -1.52 11.02
N ILE A 205 4.72 -1.44 9.82
CA ILE A 205 4.87 -0.31 8.90
C ILE A 205 4.18 0.93 9.48
N ILE A 206 2.93 0.81 9.94
CA ILE A 206 2.20 1.90 10.60
C ILE A 206 2.98 2.36 11.83
N GLU A 207 3.44 1.44 12.67
CA GLU A 207 4.21 1.75 13.89
C GLU A 207 5.45 2.60 13.60
N ALA A 208 6.20 2.25 12.56
CA ALA A 208 7.36 3.03 12.12
C ALA A 208 6.97 4.43 11.61
N MET A 209 5.83 4.54 10.95
CA MET A 209 5.34 5.79 10.38
C MET A 209 4.63 6.71 11.39
N GLN A 210 4.26 6.23 12.59
CA GLN A 210 3.56 7.05 13.59
C GLN A 210 4.34 8.33 13.95
N GLY A 211 5.67 8.24 14.05
CA GLY A 211 6.52 9.41 14.31
C GLY A 211 6.46 10.46 13.19
N ILE A 212 6.27 10.01 11.95
CA ILE A 212 6.10 10.88 10.78
C ILE A 212 4.71 11.52 10.78
N MET A 213 3.66 10.75 11.07
CA MET A 213 2.26 11.20 10.96
C MET A 213 1.80 12.12 12.10
N TYR A 214 2.28 11.91 13.33
CA TYR A 214 1.74 12.57 14.54
C TYR A 214 2.71 13.53 15.24
N HIS A 215 3.48 14.31 14.46
CA HIS A 215 4.24 15.47 14.94
C HIS A 215 5.61 15.22 15.62
N TYR A 216 6.33 14.13 15.31
CA TYR A 216 7.79 14.03 15.56
C TYR A 216 8.62 14.19 14.27
N SER A 217 7.99 14.62 13.18
CA SER A 217 8.55 14.69 11.83
C SER A 217 9.43 15.90 11.54
N ASP A 218 9.49 16.89 12.45
CA ASP A 218 10.29 18.09 12.22
C ASP A 218 11.77 17.77 12.40
N CYS A 219 12.51 17.71 11.28
CA CYS A 219 13.95 17.49 11.28
C CYS A 219 14.72 18.53 12.13
N ARG A 220 14.09 19.65 12.53
CA ARG A 220 14.70 20.69 13.37
C ARG A 220 14.86 20.30 14.84
N PHE A 221 14.11 19.32 15.33
CA PHE A 221 14.22 18.84 16.71
C PHE A 221 14.75 17.41 16.72
N GLY A 222 15.90 17.18 17.37
CA GLY A 222 16.51 15.85 17.45
C GLY A 222 15.52 14.82 17.99
N ARG A 223 15.31 13.73 17.26
CA ARG A 223 14.40 12.66 17.69
C ARG A 223 14.92 11.99 18.96
N LYS A 224 14.15 12.03 20.05
CA LYS A 224 14.20 10.96 21.05
C LYS A 224 13.53 9.75 20.41
N ASN A 225 14.31 8.73 20.06
CA ASN A 225 13.87 7.55 19.32
C ASN A 225 12.64 6.92 20.00
N TRP A 226 11.46 7.19 19.47
CA TRP A 226 10.21 6.77 20.10
C TRP A 226 9.92 5.29 19.83
N TYR A 227 10.48 4.74 18.74
CA TYR A 227 10.40 3.33 18.38
C TYR A 227 11.11 2.43 19.40
N ASP A 228 12.29 2.84 19.90
CA ASP A 228 13.04 2.09 20.94
C ASP A 228 12.24 1.94 22.26
N ARG A 229 11.29 2.85 22.54
CA ARG A 229 10.46 2.77 23.75
C ARG A 229 9.38 1.69 23.70
N ARG A 230 9.01 1.18 22.51
CA ARG A 230 7.98 0.14 22.36
C ARG A 230 8.52 -1.26 22.12
N GLN A 231 9.82 -1.44 21.88
CA GLN A 231 10.41 -2.77 21.76
C GLN A 231 10.31 -3.60 23.06
N PHE A 232 9.90 -2.99 24.18
CA PHE A 232 9.63 -3.67 25.46
C PHE A 232 8.33 -4.52 25.53
N LEU A 233 7.52 -4.60 24.46
CA LEU A 233 6.27 -5.38 24.47
C LEU A 233 6.27 -6.59 23.51
N ARG A 234 7.43 -7.01 23.01
CA ARG A 234 7.59 -8.30 22.31
C ARG A 234 8.59 -9.17 23.10
N GLN A 235 8.15 -9.64 24.27
CA GLN A 235 8.68 -10.81 24.96
C GLN A 235 7.54 -11.80 25.16
#